data_AF-A0A4R1YC14-F1
#
_entry.id   AF-A0A4R1YC14-F1
#
_cell.length_a   1.000
_cell.length_b   1.000
_cell.length_c   1.000
_cell.angle_alpha   90.00
_cell.angle_beta   90.00
_cell.angle_gamma   90.00
#
_symmetry.space_group_name_H-M   'P 1'
#
loop_
_entity.id
_entity.type
_entity.pdbx_description
1 polymer ?
#
loop_
_entity_poly.entity_id
_entity_poly.type
_entity_poly.pdbx_seq_one_letter_code
_entity_poly.pdbx_strand_id
1 'polypeptide(L)'
;MDDALLTPGNATPEQLKTYFRLSSVRAAREFARRLGIRCVNGAYPWFSIWMDGEHLAQPPRTRWAELKLNHLTAVDLAEVLDRSPRTARRKAWNKPDASFPDPLVFGPRHRRWRAAQVHAWRSGLPVPVYPTAPVLRPPKPEDTPQNVKPETHFDGFNPFQELAEAGQGGRKND
;
A
#
# COMPACT_ATOMS: atom_id res chain seq x y z
N MET A 1 -20.42 -18.08 -12.94
CA MET A 1 -19.17 -18.45 -12.25
C MET A 1 -18.86 -17.35 -11.27
N ASP A 2 -18.94 -17.65 -9.97
CA ASP A 2 -18.85 -16.65 -8.90
C ASP A 2 -17.40 -16.22 -8.65
N ASP A 3 -16.94 -15.22 -9.41
CA ASP A 3 -15.65 -14.54 -9.23
C ASP A 3 -15.46 -13.94 -7.81
N ALA A 4 -16.56 -13.77 -7.06
CA ALA A 4 -16.56 -13.33 -5.67
C ALA A 4 -15.81 -14.28 -4.73
N LEU A 5 -15.50 -15.49 -5.17
CA LEU A 5 -14.73 -16.46 -4.40
C LEU A 5 -13.21 -16.28 -4.61
N LEU A 6 -12.75 -15.81 -5.76
CA LEU A 6 -11.29 -15.74 -6.04
C LEU A 6 -10.65 -14.45 -5.56
N THR A 7 -11.43 -13.38 -5.40
CA THR A 7 -10.90 -12.06 -4.99
C THR A 7 -11.72 -11.47 -3.84
N PRO A 8 -11.11 -10.66 -2.96
CA PRO A 8 -11.83 -9.94 -1.92
C PRO A 8 -12.73 -8.83 -2.51
N GLY A 9 -12.70 -8.61 -3.83
CA GLY A 9 -13.45 -7.56 -4.52
C GLY A 9 -12.87 -6.17 -4.28
N ASN A 10 -13.71 -5.16 -4.53
CA ASN A 10 -13.35 -3.74 -4.43
C ASN A 10 -14.22 -3.04 -3.38
N ALA A 11 -13.65 -2.05 -2.69
CA ALA A 11 -14.35 -1.13 -1.83
C ALA A 11 -14.80 0.11 -2.61
N THR A 12 -16.07 0.50 -2.46
CA THR A 12 -16.53 1.80 -2.95
C THR A 12 -15.92 2.95 -2.14
N PRO A 13 -15.92 4.19 -2.65
CA PRO A 13 -15.47 5.35 -1.87
C PRO A 13 -16.20 5.53 -0.53
N GLU A 14 -17.47 5.15 -0.45
CA GLU A 14 -18.31 5.20 0.76
C GLU A 14 -17.89 4.11 1.76
N GLN A 15 -17.62 2.90 1.26
CA GLN A 15 -17.07 1.82 2.08
C GLN A 15 -15.69 2.22 2.61
N LEU A 16 -14.83 2.81 1.79
CA LEU A 16 -13.51 3.29 2.19
C LEU A 16 -13.60 4.38 3.28
N LYS A 17 -14.53 5.35 3.13
CA LYS A 17 -14.82 6.35 4.16
C LYS A 17 -15.17 5.70 5.48
N THR A 18 -16.07 4.72 5.45
CA THR A 18 -16.57 4.04 6.64
C THR A 18 -15.48 3.19 7.28
N TYR A 19 -14.73 2.47 6.44
CA TYR A 19 -13.64 1.59 6.83
C TYR A 19 -12.54 2.31 7.61
N PHE A 20 -12.09 3.48 7.13
CA PHE A 20 -11.07 4.29 7.81
C PHE A 20 -11.64 5.30 8.82
N ARG A 21 -12.97 5.35 8.97
CA ARG A 21 -13.68 6.31 9.83
C ARG A 21 -13.31 7.76 9.50
N LEU A 22 -13.54 8.13 8.25
CA LEU A 22 -13.27 9.47 7.71
C LEU A 22 -14.56 10.30 7.65
N SER A 23 -14.43 11.62 7.70
CA SER A 23 -15.58 12.54 7.76
C SER A 23 -16.37 12.59 6.45
N SER A 24 -15.74 12.39 5.30
CA SER A 24 -16.38 12.49 3.99
C SER A 24 -15.76 11.56 2.95
N VAL A 25 -16.48 11.32 1.85
CA VAL A 25 -15.98 10.56 0.69
C VAL A 25 -14.79 11.28 0.04
N ARG A 26 -14.82 12.61 -0.03
CA ARG A 26 -13.68 13.41 -0.49
C ARG A 26 -12.44 13.14 0.36
N ALA A 27 -12.57 13.17 1.68
CA ALA A 27 -11.48 12.84 2.59
C ALA A 27 -10.97 11.41 2.37
N ALA A 28 -11.85 10.45 2.09
CA ALA A 28 -11.46 9.07 1.77
C ALA A 28 -10.63 8.96 0.48
N ARG A 29 -11.02 9.67 -0.58
CA ARG A 29 -10.25 9.72 -1.84
C ARG A 29 -8.88 10.36 -1.64
N GLU A 30 -8.83 11.49 -0.94
CA GLU A 30 -7.57 12.18 -0.64
C GLU A 30 -6.66 11.32 0.25
N PHE A 31 -7.23 10.60 1.21
CA PHE A 31 -6.54 9.69 2.10
C PHE A 31 -5.95 8.49 1.33
N ALA A 32 -6.74 7.83 0.48
CA ALA A 32 -6.25 6.77 -0.39
C ALA A 32 -5.10 7.22 -1.28
N ARG A 33 -5.21 8.42 -1.87
CA ARG A 33 -4.14 9.00 -2.70
C ARG A 33 -2.85 9.21 -1.90
N ARG A 34 -2.93 9.66 -0.65
CA ARG A 34 -1.75 9.84 0.22
C ARG A 34 -1.09 8.52 0.60
N LEU A 35 -1.86 7.45 0.71
CA LEU A 35 -1.37 6.10 1.00
C LEU A 35 -0.93 5.33 -0.27
N GLY A 36 -1.05 5.93 -1.46
CA GLY A 36 -0.71 5.26 -2.71
C GLY A 36 -1.70 4.18 -3.15
N ILE A 37 -2.88 4.10 -2.52
CA ILE A 37 -3.88 3.07 -2.84
C ILE A 37 -4.48 3.37 -4.22
N ARG A 38 -4.31 2.43 -5.15
CA ARG A 38 -4.80 2.57 -6.53
C ARG A 38 -6.32 2.50 -6.60
N CYS A 39 -6.90 3.37 -7.43
CA CYS A 39 -8.32 3.35 -7.80
C CYS A 39 -8.46 2.69 -9.18
N VAL A 40 -9.34 1.69 -9.29
CA VAL A 40 -9.62 0.94 -10.52
C VAL A 40 -11.12 1.03 -10.77
N ASN A 41 -11.52 1.58 -11.93
CA ASN A 41 -12.93 1.73 -12.32
C ASN A 41 -13.80 2.39 -11.24
N GLY A 42 -13.25 3.39 -10.53
CA GLY A 42 -13.96 4.14 -9.49
C GLY A 42 -14.04 3.45 -8.11
N ALA A 43 -13.42 2.28 -7.94
CA ALA A 43 -13.38 1.54 -6.68
C ALA A 43 -11.93 1.20 -6.28
N TYR A 44 -11.74 0.78 -5.02
CA TYR A 44 -10.43 0.50 -4.44
C TYR A 44 -10.31 -1.00 -4.13
N PRO A 45 -9.41 -1.74 -4.80
CA PRO A 45 -9.22 -3.16 -4.49
C PRO A 45 -8.84 -3.37 -3.03
N TRP A 46 -9.52 -4.31 -2.34
CA TRP A 46 -9.25 -4.57 -0.93
C TRP A 46 -7.80 -4.97 -0.66
N PHE A 47 -7.18 -5.73 -1.58
CA PHE A 47 -5.76 -6.06 -1.47
C PHE A 47 -4.87 -4.80 -1.45
N SER A 48 -5.12 -3.82 -2.32
CA SER A 48 -4.37 -2.56 -2.32
C SER A 48 -4.59 -1.78 -1.03
N ILE A 49 -5.80 -1.80 -0.46
CA ILE A 49 -6.08 -1.16 0.83
C ILE A 49 -5.23 -1.78 1.94
N TRP A 50 -5.17 -3.12 2.00
CA TRP A 50 -4.40 -3.82 3.03
C TRP A 50 -2.89 -3.71 2.81
N MET A 51 -2.42 -3.84 1.57
CA MET A 51 -0.99 -3.79 1.25
C MET A 51 -0.43 -2.37 1.30
N ASP A 52 -1.02 -1.43 0.57
CA ASP A 52 -0.49 -0.07 0.44
C ASP A 52 -0.93 0.78 1.64
N GLY A 53 -2.18 0.60 2.09
CA GLY A 53 -2.74 1.38 3.18
C GLY A 53 -2.29 0.89 4.56
N GLU A 54 -2.30 -0.43 4.79
CA GLU A 54 -2.03 -0.99 6.12
C GLU A 54 -0.71 -1.77 6.22
N HIS A 55 0.06 -1.84 5.13
CA HIS A 55 1.33 -2.55 5.05
C HIS A 55 1.23 -4.04 5.40
N LEU A 56 0.11 -4.67 5.07
CA LEU A 56 -0.10 -6.11 5.26
C LEU A 56 0.39 -6.89 4.05
N ALA A 57 1.00 -8.06 4.29
CA ALA A 57 1.16 -9.07 3.25
C ALA A 57 -0.23 -9.57 2.84
N GLN A 58 -0.30 -10.23 1.68
CA GLN A 58 -1.57 -10.72 1.17
C GLN A 58 -2.24 -11.66 2.19
N PRO A 59 -3.39 -11.27 2.77
CA PRO A 59 -3.99 -12.05 3.83
C PRO A 59 -4.66 -13.30 3.26
N PRO A 60 -4.65 -14.42 3.98
CA PRO A 60 -5.35 -15.63 3.56
C PRO A 60 -6.85 -15.38 3.52
N ARG A 61 -7.53 -16.11 2.63
CA ARG A 61 -8.96 -15.89 2.34
C ARG A 61 -9.88 -16.01 3.56
N THR A 62 -9.54 -16.88 4.50
CA THR A 62 -10.28 -17.06 5.76
C THR A 62 -10.33 -15.78 6.62
N ARG A 63 -9.41 -14.84 6.39
CA ARG A 63 -9.26 -13.59 7.14
C ARG A 63 -9.88 -12.36 6.45
N TRP A 64 -10.39 -12.49 5.23
CA TRP A 64 -10.90 -11.33 4.48
C TRP A 64 -12.13 -10.71 5.13
N ALA A 65 -13.03 -11.51 5.70
CA ALA A 65 -14.25 -11.00 6.33
C ALA A 65 -13.93 -10.13 7.55
N GLU A 66 -13.01 -10.58 8.42
CA GLU A 66 -12.61 -9.83 9.61
C GLU A 66 -11.77 -8.59 9.28
N LEU A 67 -10.95 -8.64 8.22
CA LEU A 67 -10.16 -7.49 7.75
C LEU A 67 -10.99 -6.39 7.08
N LYS A 68 -12.21 -6.68 6.65
CA LYS A 68 -13.15 -5.69 6.11
C LYS A 68 -13.95 -4.96 7.20
N LEU A 69 -13.83 -5.37 8.47
CA LEU A 69 -14.47 -4.68 9.57
C LEU A 69 -13.95 -3.25 9.68
N ASN A 70 -14.85 -2.30 9.96
CA ASN A 70 -14.48 -0.90 10.11
C ASN A 70 -13.47 -0.73 11.24
N HIS A 71 -12.48 0.13 11.02
CA HIS A 71 -11.53 0.46 12.05
C HIS A 71 -12.19 1.14 13.26
N LEU A 72 -11.62 0.91 14.43
CA LEU A 72 -11.99 1.58 15.66
C LEU A 72 -11.20 2.88 15.79
N THR A 73 -11.91 3.94 16.13
CA THR A 73 -11.34 5.19 16.61
C THR A 73 -11.02 5.09 18.10
N ALA A 74 -10.37 6.11 18.65
CA ALA A 74 -10.15 6.17 20.09
C ALA A 74 -11.45 6.37 20.91
N VAL A 75 -12.54 6.80 20.28
CA VAL A 75 -13.85 6.89 20.93
C VAL A 75 -14.46 5.50 21.03
N ASP A 76 -14.49 4.76 19.91
CA ASP A 76 -14.97 3.37 19.89
C ASP A 76 -14.15 2.49 20.85
N LEU A 77 -12.82 2.69 20.89
CA LEU A 77 -11.97 1.96 21.82
C LEU A 77 -12.29 2.28 23.29
N ALA A 78 -12.75 3.49 23.59
CA ALA A 78 -13.14 3.88 24.95
C ALA A 78 -14.37 3.11 25.41
N GLU A 79 -15.34 2.92 24.51
CA GLU A 79 -16.54 2.11 24.74
C GLU A 79 -16.15 0.64 24.98
N VAL A 80 -15.30 0.05 24.13
CA VAL A 80 -14.86 -1.35 24.31
C VAL A 80 -14.11 -1.58 25.63
N LEU A 81 -13.36 -0.59 26.09
CA LEU A 81 -12.58 -0.66 27.31
C LEU A 81 -13.37 -0.26 28.58
N ASP A 82 -14.62 0.20 28.44
CA ASP A 82 -15.40 0.79 29.53
C ASP A 82 -14.62 1.93 30.25
N ARG A 83 -14.03 2.84 29.45
CA ARG A 83 -13.18 3.95 29.92
C ARG A 83 -13.46 5.26 29.18
N SER A 84 -12.90 6.36 29.69
CA SER A 84 -12.97 7.66 28.99
C SER A 84 -12.11 7.69 27.71
N PRO A 85 -12.50 8.46 26.68
CA PRO A 85 -11.73 8.58 25.44
C PRO A 85 -10.29 9.07 25.65
N ARG A 86 -10.06 9.91 26.66
CA ARG A 86 -8.71 10.37 27.05
C ARG A 86 -7.83 9.18 27.48
N THR A 87 -8.40 8.25 28.23
CA THR A 87 -7.70 7.05 28.73
C THR A 87 -7.44 6.06 27.60
N ALA A 88 -8.44 5.83 26.74
CA ALA A 88 -8.31 4.95 25.57
C ALA A 88 -7.20 5.41 24.61
N ARG A 89 -7.10 6.72 24.35
CA ARG A 89 -6.00 7.30 23.55
C ARG A 89 -4.62 6.96 24.08
N ARG A 90 -4.45 6.91 25.42
CA ARG A 90 -3.17 6.59 26.06
C ARG A 90 -2.79 5.11 25.93
N LYS A 91 -3.74 4.21 25.65
CA LYS A 91 -3.48 2.77 25.48
C LYS A 91 -2.63 2.42 24.27
N ALA A 92 -2.49 3.35 23.31
CA ALA A 92 -1.49 3.24 22.27
C ALA A 92 -0.04 3.18 22.81
N TRP A 93 0.23 3.80 23.96
CA TRP A 93 1.55 3.87 24.58
C TRP A 93 1.63 3.05 25.88
N ASN A 94 0.52 3.00 26.62
CA ASN A 94 0.40 2.28 27.89
C ASN A 94 -0.55 1.11 27.72
N LYS A 95 -0.13 0.10 26.96
CA LYS A 95 -0.95 -1.08 26.68
C LYS A 95 -1.42 -1.73 27.98
N PRO A 96 -2.67 -2.23 28.07
CA PRO A 96 -3.14 -3.00 29.23
C PRO A 96 -2.29 -4.25 29.49
N ASP A 97 -1.89 -4.93 28.42
CA ASP A 97 -1.03 -6.11 28.42
C ASP A 97 -0.27 -6.23 27.09
N ALA A 98 0.61 -7.22 26.96
CA ALA A 98 1.42 -7.44 25.76
C ALA A 98 0.61 -7.87 24.54
N SER A 99 -0.57 -8.46 24.73
CA SER A 99 -1.44 -8.95 23.65
C SER A 99 -2.33 -7.86 23.04
N PHE A 100 -2.45 -6.71 23.70
CA PHE A 100 -3.25 -5.60 23.20
C PHE A 100 -2.74 -5.08 21.85
N PRO A 101 -3.62 -4.92 20.84
CA PRO A 101 -3.21 -4.61 19.48
C PRO A 101 -2.60 -3.21 19.34
N ASP A 102 -1.58 -3.14 18.49
CA ASP A 102 -0.98 -1.87 18.09
C ASP A 102 -1.92 -1.06 17.20
N PRO A 103 -1.94 0.28 17.36
CA PRO A 103 -2.67 1.14 16.46
C PRO A 103 -2.02 1.21 15.09
N LEU A 104 -2.84 1.30 14.05
CA LEU A 104 -2.47 1.82 12.75
C LEU A 104 -2.30 3.33 12.84
N VAL A 105 -1.18 3.83 12.32
CA VAL A 105 -0.78 5.23 12.41
C VAL A 105 -0.78 5.83 11.01
N PHE A 106 -1.80 6.65 10.72
CA PHE A 106 -1.92 7.35 9.44
C PHE A 106 -1.54 8.84 9.55
N GLY A 107 -0.68 9.16 10.52
CA GLY A 107 -0.29 10.51 10.90
C GLY A 107 -0.37 10.74 12.42
N PRO A 108 0.11 11.89 12.92
CA PRO A 108 0.35 12.12 14.35
C PRO A 108 -0.93 12.04 15.20
N ARG A 109 -2.11 12.35 14.64
CA ARG A 109 -3.40 12.34 15.34
C ARG A 109 -4.39 11.28 14.82
N HIS A 110 -4.04 10.56 13.77
CA HIS A 110 -4.95 9.63 13.09
C HIS A 110 -4.55 8.19 13.41
N ARG A 111 -4.76 7.81 14.67
CA ARG A 111 -4.63 6.43 15.12
C ARG A 111 -5.94 5.69 14.97
N ARG A 112 -5.85 4.44 14.53
CA ARG A 112 -6.97 3.53 14.34
C ARG A 112 -6.57 2.15 14.84
N TRP A 113 -7.53 1.34 15.25
CA TRP A 113 -7.29 -0.05 15.62
C TRP A 113 -8.13 -0.97 14.74
N ARG A 114 -7.59 -2.13 14.37
CA ARG A 114 -8.37 -3.13 13.66
C ARG A 114 -9.41 -3.71 14.61
N ALA A 115 -10.67 -3.64 14.23
CA ALA A 115 -11.78 -4.12 15.06
C ALA A 115 -11.62 -5.60 15.42
N ALA A 116 -11.26 -6.44 14.44
CA ALA A 116 -11.03 -7.88 14.66
C ALA A 116 -10.04 -8.17 15.81
N GLN A 117 -8.93 -7.43 15.87
CA GLN A 117 -7.91 -7.62 16.91
C GLN A 117 -8.40 -7.16 18.28
N VAL A 118 -9.07 -6.01 18.34
CA VAL A 118 -9.59 -5.45 19.59
C VAL A 118 -10.72 -6.30 20.16
N HIS A 119 -11.64 -6.79 19.32
CA HIS A 119 -12.72 -7.67 19.76
C HIS A 119 -12.19 -9.03 20.22
N ALA A 120 -11.26 -9.65 19.48
CA ALA A 120 -10.62 -10.89 19.92
C ALA A 120 -9.97 -10.74 21.29
N TRP A 121 -9.19 -9.66 21.49
CA TRP A 121 -8.58 -9.34 22.78
C TRP A 121 -9.61 -9.17 23.89
N ARG A 122 -10.68 -8.39 23.65
CA ARG A 122 -11.73 -8.13 24.64
C ARG A 122 -12.47 -9.41 25.06
N SER A 123 -12.63 -10.35 24.14
CA SER A 123 -13.27 -11.64 24.34
C SER A 123 -12.34 -12.70 24.94
N GLY A 124 -11.06 -12.38 25.19
CA GLY A 124 -10.07 -13.35 25.68
C GLY A 124 -9.67 -14.40 24.64
N LEU A 125 -9.94 -14.15 23.36
CA LEU A 125 -9.57 -15.02 22.25
C LEU A 125 -8.15 -14.68 21.75
N PRO A 126 -7.45 -15.64 21.10
CA PRO A 126 -6.18 -15.35 20.45
C PRO A 126 -6.30 -14.18 19.45
N VAL A 127 -5.50 -13.14 19.66
CA VAL A 127 -5.52 -11.96 18.80
C VAL A 127 -4.92 -12.32 17.43
N PRO A 128 -5.63 -12.11 16.32
CA PRO A 128 -5.11 -12.42 15.01
C PRO A 128 -3.89 -11.56 14.69
N VAL A 129 -2.84 -12.23 14.21
CA VAL A 129 -1.62 -11.59 13.70
C VAL A 129 -1.68 -11.59 12.18
N TYR A 130 -1.54 -10.41 11.60
CA TYR A 130 -1.47 -10.26 10.15
C TYR A 130 -0.02 -10.01 9.76
N PRO A 131 0.58 -10.85 8.90
CA PRO A 131 1.95 -10.65 8.47
C PRO A 131 2.08 -9.31 7.73
N THR A 132 3.14 -8.56 8.03
CA THR A 132 3.48 -7.31 7.35
C THR A 132 4.00 -7.62 5.94
N ALA A 133 3.66 -6.79 4.96
CA ALA A 133 4.24 -6.89 3.63
C ALA A 133 5.76 -6.76 3.74
N PRO A 134 6.54 -7.60 3.06
CA PRO A 134 7.97 -7.38 2.97
C PRO A 134 8.18 -6.00 2.36
N VAL A 135 8.89 -5.13 3.08
CA VAL A 135 9.41 -3.89 2.48
C VAL A 135 10.37 -4.38 1.39
N LEU A 136 9.95 -4.28 0.13
CA LEU A 136 10.87 -4.36 -0.99
C LEU A 136 11.82 -3.18 -0.81
N ARG A 137 12.92 -3.39 -0.08
CA ARG A 137 14.01 -2.43 -0.09
C ARG A 137 14.39 -2.27 -1.55
N PRO A 138 14.47 -1.05 -2.09
CA PRO A 138 15.12 -0.89 -3.38
C PRO A 138 16.49 -1.57 -3.28
N PRO A 139 16.90 -2.34 -4.31
CA PRO A 139 18.21 -2.96 -4.31
C PRO A 139 19.24 -1.89 -3.97
N LYS A 140 20.09 -2.17 -2.98
CA LYS A 140 21.21 -1.32 -2.64
C LYS A 140 22.03 -1.15 -3.93
N PRO A 141 22.52 0.05 -4.28
CA PRO A 141 23.28 0.23 -5.53
C PRO A 141 24.57 -0.62 -5.62
N GLU A 142 24.94 -1.33 -4.54
CA GLU A 142 26.12 -2.18 -4.44
C GLU A 142 26.01 -3.52 -5.18
N ASP A 143 24.81 -3.98 -5.56
CA ASP A 143 24.63 -5.19 -6.38
C ASP A 143 24.37 -4.88 -7.86
N THR A 144 24.79 -3.69 -8.33
CA THR A 144 24.90 -3.44 -9.77
C THR A 144 26.18 -4.15 -10.23
N PRO A 145 26.12 -5.21 -11.06
CA PRO A 145 27.33 -5.66 -11.75
C PRO A 145 27.88 -4.43 -12.47
N GLN A 146 29.12 -4.07 -12.12
CA GLN A 146 29.83 -2.97 -12.76
C GLN A 146 29.61 -3.10 -14.27
N ASN A 147 29.08 -2.02 -14.84
CA ASN A 147 29.04 -1.77 -16.26
C ASN A 147 30.43 -2.05 -16.84
N VAL A 148 30.64 -3.29 -17.30
CA VAL A 148 31.74 -3.63 -18.18
C VAL A 148 31.48 -2.77 -19.39
N LYS A 149 32.32 -1.74 -19.56
CA LYS A 149 32.36 -0.99 -20.82
C LYS A 149 32.32 -2.03 -21.93
N PRO A 150 31.34 -1.99 -22.86
CA PRO A 150 31.56 -2.70 -24.11
C PRO A 150 32.81 -2.06 -24.71
N GLU A 151 33.92 -2.79 -24.70
CA GLU A 151 34.99 -2.54 -25.66
C GLU A 151 34.34 -2.74 -27.02
N THR A 152 33.80 -1.66 -27.57
CA THR A 152 33.46 -1.57 -28.98
C THR A 152 34.78 -1.58 -29.74
N HIS A 153 35.33 -2.77 -29.98
CA HIS A 153 36.15 -3.00 -31.16
C HIS A 153 35.19 -2.98 -32.36
N PHE A 154 34.86 -1.76 -32.78
CA PHE A 154 34.06 -1.54 -33.97
C PHE A 154 35.03 -1.54 -35.16
N ASP A 155 35.18 -2.70 -35.80
CA ASP A 155 35.85 -2.80 -37.10
C ASP A 155 35.01 -2.08 -38.15
N GLY A 156 35.30 -0.79 -38.34
CA GLY A 156 35.45 -0.17 -39.65
C GLY A 156 34.32 -0.21 -40.68
N PHE A 157 33.09 -0.61 -40.36
CA PHE A 157 31.99 -0.62 -41.33
C PHE A 157 30.84 0.31 -40.92
N ASN A 158 30.80 1.49 -41.55
CA ASN A 158 29.70 2.45 -41.42
C ASN A 158 28.90 2.52 -42.75
N PRO A 159 27.77 1.80 -42.88
CA PRO A 159 27.03 1.68 -44.14
C PRO A 159 26.30 2.97 -44.59
N PHE A 160 26.40 4.06 -43.84
CA PHE A 160 25.80 5.36 -44.19
C PHE A 160 26.83 6.38 -44.71
N GLN A 161 28.11 6.02 -44.78
CA GLN A 161 29.15 6.89 -45.33
C GLN A 161 29.18 6.87 -46.87
N GLU A 162 28.71 5.78 -47.49
CA GLU A 162 28.67 5.59 -48.96
C GLU A 162 27.57 6.43 -49.65
N LEU A 163 26.52 6.82 -48.93
CA LEU A 163 25.45 7.68 -49.46
C LEU A 163 25.76 9.19 -49.39
N ALA A 164 26.77 9.59 -48.61
CA ALA A 164 27.21 10.98 -48.52
C ALA A 164 28.25 11.34 -49.60
N GLU A 165 29.03 10.37 -50.08
CA GLU A 165 30.07 10.59 -51.09
C GLU A 165 29.59 10.42 -52.55
N ALA A 166 28.44 9.77 -52.78
CA ALA A 166 27.84 9.64 -54.11
C ALA A 166 27.05 10.89 -54.60
N GLY A 167 26.95 11.95 -53.78
CA GLY A 167 26.01 13.06 -54.00
C GLY A 167 26.59 14.42 -54.41
N GLN A 168 27.90 14.67 -54.32
CA GLN A 168 28.46 16.00 -54.61
C GLN A 168 29.82 15.96 -55.33
N GLY A 169 29.79 15.51 -56.58
CA GLY A 169 30.84 15.74 -57.55
C GLY A 169 30.27 16.41 -58.81
N GLY A 170 30.41 17.74 -58.92
CA GLY A 170 30.44 18.42 -60.23
C GLY A 170 29.30 19.40 -60.55
N ARG A 171 29.51 20.68 -60.21
CA ARG A 171 29.21 21.79 -61.14
C ARG A 171 30.40 22.75 -61.16
N LYS A 172 31.15 22.68 -62.27
CA LYS A 172 32.13 23.67 -62.69
C LYS A 172 31.39 24.94 -63.11
N ASN A 173 31.92 26.10 -62.73
CA ASN A 173 31.72 27.35 -63.45
C ASN A 173 33.01 27.61 -64.27
N ASP A 174 32.80 28.03 -65.52
CA ASP A 174 33.77 28.36 -66.58
C ASP A 174 34.60 27.22 -67.22
#